data_AF-A0AAW3RHP2-F1
#
_entry.id   AF-A0AAW3RHP2-F1
#
_cell.length_a   1.000
_cell.length_b   1.000
_cell.length_c   1.000
_cell.angle_alpha   90.00
_cell.angle_beta   90.00
_cell.angle_gamma   90.00
#
_symmetry.space_group_name_H-M   'P 1'
#
loop_
_entity.id
_entity.type
_entity.pdbx_description
1 polymer ?
#
loop_
_entity_poly.entity_id
_entity_poly.type
_entity_poly.pdbx_seq_one_letter_code
_entity_poly.pdbx_strand_id
1 'polypeptide(L)'
;MTTPQNFYVKLTVPYKALSATTAQANDVKIYLYDDTHMIETVYRDIAIMRSTKISLPFQLTGNTKGHYRIVRNGVTIMEKKNITSKNATK
;
A
#
# COMPACT_ATOMS: atom_id res chain seq x y z
N MET A 1 -26.71 9.66 7.88
CA MET A 1 -25.58 8.72 7.93
C MET A 1 -24.81 8.85 6.63
N THR A 2 -23.50 9.04 6.67
CA THR A 2 -22.67 9.06 5.45
C THR A 2 -22.39 7.63 5.02
N THR A 3 -22.63 7.31 3.75
CA THR A 3 -22.36 6.00 3.17
C THR A 3 -20.84 5.77 3.04
N PRO A 4 -20.31 4.58 3.40
CA PRO A 4 -18.92 4.24 3.14
C PRO A 4 -18.59 4.28 1.65
N GLN A 5 -17.45 4.88 1.28
CA GLN A 5 -16.95 4.87 -0.08
C GLN A 5 -15.82 3.86 -0.23
N ASN A 6 -16.01 2.92 -1.16
CA ASN A 6 -15.01 1.91 -1.53
C ASN A 6 -14.31 2.30 -2.82
N PHE A 7 -12.97 2.25 -2.83
CA PHE A 7 -12.17 2.51 -4.02
C PHE A 7 -10.80 1.85 -3.93
N TYR A 8 -10.09 1.80 -5.06
CA TYR A 8 -8.75 1.24 -5.13
C TYR A 8 -7.72 2.29 -5.51
N VAL A 9 -6.58 2.28 -4.82
CA VAL A 9 -5.38 3.01 -5.22
C VAL A 9 -4.43 2.04 -5.90
N LYS A 10 -4.19 2.20 -7.20
CA LYS A 10 -3.24 1.39 -7.97
C LYS A 10 -1.84 2.00 -7.88
N LEU A 11 -0.83 1.19 -7.61
CA LEU A 11 0.56 1.63 -7.55
C LEU A 11 1.52 0.53 -7.99
N THR A 12 2.73 0.91 -8.39
CA THR A 12 3.82 -0.02 -8.69
C THR A 12 4.81 -0.03 -7.53
N VAL A 13 4.95 -1.17 -6.85
CA VAL A 13 6.00 -1.37 -5.85
C VAL A 13 7.31 -1.66 -6.58
N PRO A 14 8.35 -0.83 -6.44
CA PRO A 14 9.63 -1.05 -7.11
C PRO A 14 10.37 -2.24 -6.49
N TYR A 15 10.88 -3.12 -7.34
CA TYR A 15 11.89 -4.11 -6.94
C TYR A 15 13.27 -3.45 -6.85
N LYS A 16 14.12 -3.94 -5.93
CA LYS A 16 15.53 -3.58 -5.81
C LYS A 16 16.36 -4.84 -5.58
N ALA A 17 17.21 -5.17 -6.54
CA ALA A 17 18.21 -6.21 -6.37
C ALA A 17 19.24 -5.79 -5.31
N LEU A 18 19.82 -6.77 -4.60
CA LEU A 18 20.87 -6.53 -3.62
C LEU A 18 22.18 -6.10 -4.29
N SER A 19 22.49 -6.72 -5.43
CA SER A 19 23.65 -6.42 -6.29
C SER A 19 23.28 -6.63 -7.76
N ALA A 20 24.17 -6.27 -8.68
CA ALA A 20 23.98 -6.48 -10.12
C ALA A 20 23.90 -7.96 -10.53
N THR A 21 24.43 -8.87 -9.71
CA THR A 21 24.55 -10.30 -10.02
C THR A 21 23.71 -11.20 -9.12
N THR A 22 23.20 -10.68 -8.00
CA THR A 22 22.42 -11.45 -7.03
C THR A 22 20.96 -11.00 -7.03
N ALA A 23 20.10 -11.78 -7.68
CA ALA A 23 18.66 -11.64 -7.56
C ALA A 23 18.19 -12.24 -6.22
N GLN A 24 17.50 -11.45 -5.40
CA GLN A 24 16.89 -11.88 -4.15
C GLN A 24 15.48 -11.32 -4.07
N ALA A 25 14.53 -12.14 -3.63
CA ALA A 25 13.17 -11.66 -3.38
C ALA A 25 13.20 -10.50 -2.39
N ASN A 26 12.43 -9.45 -2.68
CA ASN A 26 12.18 -8.40 -1.71
C ASN A 26 10.96 -8.78 -0.87
N ASP A 27 11.12 -8.75 0.44
CA ASP A 27 10.02 -8.85 1.41
C ASP A 27 9.29 -7.50 1.45
N VAL A 28 8.00 -7.47 1.14
CA VAL A 28 7.19 -6.26 1.07
C VAL A 28 5.98 -6.38 1.98
N LYS A 29 5.94 -5.51 2.99
CA LYS A 29 4.80 -5.35 3.91
C LYS A 29 4.03 -4.10 3.57
N ILE A 30 2.73 -4.26 3.41
CA ILE A 30 1.78 -3.20 3.07
C ILE A 30 0.88 -2.99 4.28
N TYR A 31 0.75 -1.73 4.68
CA TYR A 31 -0.08 -1.28 5.80
C TYR A 31 -1.14 -0.32 5.27
N LEU A 32 -2.35 -0.42 5.81
CA LEU A 32 -3.46 0.45 5.47
C LEU A 32 -4.05 1.03 6.75
N TYR A 33 -4.55 2.26 6.65
CA TYR A 33 -5.44 2.87 7.61
C TYR A 33 -6.64 3.39 6.85
N ASP A 34 -7.81 2.91 7.25
CA ASP A 34 -9.11 3.26 6.73
C ASP A 34 -10.18 2.87 7.78
N ASP A 35 -11.45 2.78 7.42
CA ASP A 35 -12.50 2.43 8.38
C ASP A 35 -12.37 1.00 8.96
N THR A 36 -11.60 0.13 8.32
CA THR A 36 -11.52 -1.32 8.63
C THR A 36 -10.09 -1.80 8.92
N HIS A 37 -9.08 -0.96 8.70
CA HIS A 37 -7.67 -1.28 8.88
C HIS A 37 -6.97 -0.27 9.79
N MET A 38 -5.96 -0.73 10.53
CA MET A 38 -5.09 0.10 11.38
C MET A 38 -3.66 0.10 10.83
N ILE A 39 -2.98 1.25 10.85
CA ILE A 39 -1.66 1.42 10.19
C ILE A 39 -0.55 0.57 10.83
N GLU A 40 -0.75 0.13 12.06
CA GLU A 40 0.15 -0.71 12.83
C GLU A 40 0.06 -2.18 12.41
N THR A 41 -1.04 -2.59 11.78
CA THR A 41 -1.27 -3.99 11.38
C THR A 41 -0.89 -4.21 9.92
N VAL A 42 -0.14 -5.28 9.65
CA VAL A 42 0.19 -5.67 8.27
C VAL A 42 -1.11 -6.08 7.57
N TYR A 43 -1.49 -5.35 6.53
CA TYR A 43 -2.62 -5.70 5.68
C TYR A 43 -2.24 -6.81 4.70
N ARG A 44 -1.03 -6.75 4.13
CA ARG A 44 -0.54 -7.74 3.17
C ARG A 44 0.97 -7.88 3.23
N ASP A 45 1.44 -9.12 3.15
CA ASP A 45 2.85 -9.50 3.09
C ASP A 45 3.11 -10.25 1.78
N ILE A 46 4.02 -9.77 0.94
CA ILE A 46 4.36 -10.39 -0.35
C ILE A 46 5.86 -10.40 -0.60
N ALA A 47 6.33 -11.46 -1.26
CA ALA A 47 7.66 -11.51 -1.84
C ALA A 47 7.61 -11.10 -3.32
N ILE A 48 8.47 -10.15 -3.74
CA ILE A 48 8.57 -9.73 -5.16
C ILE A 48 9.96 -9.97 -5.74
N MET A 49 10.03 -10.48 -6.96
CA MET A 49 11.28 -10.64 -7.74
C MET A 49 11.41 -9.63 -8.89
N ARG A 50 10.40 -8.75 -9.05
CA ARG A 50 10.33 -7.68 -10.06
C ARG A 50 9.34 -6.62 -9.59
N SER A 51 9.42 -5.42 -10.15
CA SER A 51 8.48 -4.35 -9.83
C SER A 51 7.05 -4.84 -10.07
N THR A 52 6.18 -4.68 -9.08
CA THR A 52 4.88 -5.34 -9.05
C THR A 52 3.78 -4.30 -8.90
N LYS A 53 2.77 -4.36 -9.78
CA LYS A 53 1.56 -3.53 -9.65
C LYS A 53 0.66 -4.12 -8.58
N ILE A 54 0.18 -3.29 -7.67
CA ILE A 54 -0.79 -3.67 -6.63
C ILE A 54 -1.98 -2.71 -6.65
N SER A 55 -3.10 -3.18 -6.12
CA SER A 55 -4.30 -2.38 -5.88
C SER A 55 -4.60 -2.42 -4.38
N LEU A 56 -4.59 -1.25 -3.74
CA LEU A 56 -4.89 -1.09 -2.32
C LEU A 56 -6.39 -0.77 -2.16
N PRO A 57 -7.19 -1.64 -1.53
CA PRO A 57 -8.56 -1.32 -1.21
C PRO A 57 -8.62 -0.31 -0.09
N PHE A 58 -9.50 0.68 -0.21
CA PHE A 58 -9.84 1.62 0.85
C PHE A 58 -11.35 1.66 1.04
N GLN A 59 -11.79 1.63 2.29
CA GLN A 59 -13.15 2.00 2.70
C GLN A 59 -13.07 3.23 3.62
N LEU A 60 -13.69 4.35 3.20
CA LEU A 60 -13.70 5.59 3.98
C LEU A 60 -15.11 6.14 4.14
N THR A 61 -15.47 6.51 5.37
CA THR A 61 -16.76 7.11 5.70
C THR A 61 -16.61 8.58 6.09
N GLY A 62 -17.47 9.43 5.54
CA GLY A 62 -17.48 10.86 5.86
C GLY A 62 -16.17 11.56 5.53
N ASN A 63 -15.55 12.18 6.54
CA ASN A 63 -14.33 12.98 6.37
C ASN A 63 -13.03 12.21 6.69
N THR A 64 -13.12 10.92 7.05
CA THR A 64 -11.95 10.07 7.31
C THR A 64 -10.99 10.11 6.14
N LYS A 65 -9.70 10.20 6.44
CA LYS A 65 -8.63 10.16 5.46
C LYS A 65 -7.84 8.87 5.63
N GLY A 66 -7.67 8.15 4.54
CA GLY A 66 -6.88 6.93 4.56
C GLY A 66 -5.39 7.23 4.60
N HIS A 67 -4.62 6.17 4.86
CA HIS A 67 -3.16 6.20 4.81
C HIS A 67 -2.65 4.82 4.36
N TYR A 68 -1.63 4.79 3.50
CA TYR A 68 -0.85 3.58 3.28
C TYR A 68 0.62 3.78 3.59
N ARG A 69 1.27 2.70 4.01
CA ARG A 69 2.73 2.60 4.13
C ARG A 69 3.19 1.29 3.50
N ILE A 70 4.24 1.34 2.70
CA ILE A 70 4.86 0.18 2.06
C ILE A 70 6.30 0.10 2.54
N VAL A 71 6.60 -1.01 3.21
CA VAL A 71 7.92 -1.34 3.76
C VAL A 71 8.51 -2.45 2.92
N ARG A 72 9.74 -2.28 2.44
CA ARG A 72 10.47 -3.27 1.66
C ARG A 72 11.78 -3.60 2.37
N ASN A 73 11.98 -4.86 2.72
CA ASN A 73 13.14 -5.34 3.47
C ASN A 73 13.38 -4.50 4.74
N GLY A 74 12.32 -4.20 5.49
CA GLY A 74 12.37 -3.39 6.70
C GLY A 74 12.45 -1.86 6.49
N VAL A 75 12.55 -1.36 5.25
CA VAL A 75 12.66 0.08 4.96
C VAL A 75 11.37 0.61 4.34
N THR A 76 10.79 1.68 4.88
CA THR A 76 9.67 2.39 4.24
C THR A 76 10.12 2.96 2.89
N ILE A 77 9.49 2.52 1.80
CA ILE A 77 9.81 2.97 0.44
C ILE A 77 8.71 3.84 -0.18
N MET A 78 7.47 3.74 0.31
CA MET A 78 6.36 4.57 -0.11
C MET A 78 5.42 4.80 1.08
N GLU A 79 4.99 6.03 1.27
CA GLU A 79 3.99 6.38 2.27
C GLU A 79 3.14 7.52 1.72
N LYS A 80 1.84 7.47 1.96
CA LYS A 80 0.96 8.59 1.65
C LYS A 80 -0.19 8.67 2.65
N LYS A 81 -0.21 9.79 3.36
CA LYS A 81 -1.32 10.21 4.21
C LYS A 81 -2.36 10.95 3.37
N ASN A 82 -3.53 11.20 3.95
CA ASN A 82 -4.60 11.98 3.33
C ASN A 82 -5.21 11.31 2.08
N ILE A 83 -5.29 9.98 2.05
CA ILE A 83 -5.94 9.24 0.97
C ILE A 83 -7.45 9.50 0.99
N THR A 84 -7.99 9.78 -0.19
CA THR A 84 -9.41 9.94 -0.47
C THR A 84 -9.74 9.25 -1.79
N SER A 85 -11.02 9.17 -2.15
CA SER A 85 -11.45 8.64 -3.44
C SER A 85 -10.92 9.40 -4.66
N LYS A 86 -10.43 10.63 -4.50
CA LYS A 86 -9.69 11.35 -5.56
C LYS A 86 -8.36 10.68 -5.92
N ASN A 87 -7.84 9.82 -5.04
CA ASN A 87 -6.65 9.02 -5.32
C ASN A 87 -6.97 7.71 -6.04
N ALA A 88 -8.26 7.40 -6.25
CA ALA A 88 -8.64 6.28 -7.08
C ALA A 88 -8.11 6.49 -8.49
N THR A 89 -7.31 5.55 -8.96
CA THR A 89 -6.82 5.53 -10.34
C THR A 89 -7.87 4.78 -11.16
N LYS A 90 -8.39 5.44 -12.21
CA LYS A 90 -9.28 4.80 -13.18
C LYS A 90 -8.63 3.55 -13.79
#